data_AF-A0A7C4YD76-F1
#
_entry.id   AF-A0A7C4YD76-F1
#
_cell.length_a   1.000
_cell.length_b   1.000
_cell.length_c   1.000
_cell.angle_alpha   90.00
_cell.angle_beta   90.00
_cell.angle_gamma   90.00
#
_symmetry.space_group_name_H-M   'P 1'
#
loop_
_entity.id
_entity.type
_entity.pdbx_description
1 polymer ?
#
loop_
_entity_poly.entity_id
_entity_poly.type
_entity_poly.pdbx_seq_one_letter_code
_entity_poly.pdbx_strand_id
1 'polypeptide(L)'
;MRARTWLVLVMLMLFAGVFGFAVKKWNGARGPSIDYPRRIELPSQEYGSIAVRKLTVSNSGDEALRLTSVASDCSCSGLELHDGQQFRRFDQLVVAPGESIELFMRIAVATALLRGGQRITLTIPINGKVVEPVLVSPAEISLPRMSTNGPVYRASCVCRHVRGKSLDVKIDAASPGLSAEIADVGDNPAVRLIHVLCDPQVLAENVDNRDRFIKLRATESGPNGAVHSPVLKVEWIPQGGKQ
;
A
#
# COMPACT_ATOMS: atom_id res chain seq x y z
N MET A 1 -4.49 5.96 61.11
CA MET A 1 -5.18 5.17 60.06
C MET A 1 -5.47 5.93 58.77
N ARG A 2 -5.86 7.21 58.78
CA ARG A 2 -6.26 7.96 57.57
C ARG A 2 -5.18 8.09 56.46
N ALA A 3 -3.90 8.21 56.82
CA ALA A 3 -2.82 8.36 55.84
C ALA A 3 -2.60 7.12 54.95
N ARG A 4 -2.81 5.91 55.50
CA ARG A 4 -2.66 4.66 54.74
C ARG A 4 -3.75 4.50 53.68
N THR A 5 -4.99 4.89 53.99
CA THR A 5 -6.13 4.78 53.07
C THR A 5 -5.97 5.69 51.86
N TRP A 6 -5.43 6.90 52.07
CA TRP A 6 -5.22 7.87 50.99
C TRP A 6 -4.14 7.41 49.99
N LEU A 7 -3.06 6.81 50.50
CA LEU A 7 -1.96 6.32 49.68
C LEU A 7 -2.38 5.13 48.80
N VAL A 8 -3.26 4.25 49.31
CA VAL A 8 -3.84 3.13 48.54
C VAL A 8 -4.72 3.63 47.40
N LEU A 9 -5.55 4.65 47.63
CA LEU A 9 -6.40 5.23 46.59
C LEU A 9 -5.59 5.89 45.46
N VAL A 10 -4.54 6.64 45.81
CA VAL A 10 -3.65 7.25 44.82
C VAL A 10 -2.92 6.18 44.01
N MET A 11 -2.42 5.11 44.64
CA MET A 11 -1.81 4.00 43.91
C MET A 11 -2.79 3.30 42.97
N LEU A 12 -4.04 3.07 43.40
CA LEU A 12 -5.08 2.47 42.55
C LEU A 12 -5.41 3.33 41.34
N MET A 13 -5.52 4.66 41.51
CA MET A 13 -5.75 5.58 40.38
C MET A 13 -4.57 5.58 39.41
N LEU A 14 -3.33 5.58 39.91
CA LEU A 14 -2.13 5.49 39.08
C LEU A 14 -2.07 4.15 38.32
N PHE A 15 -2.38 3.04 38.98
CA PHE A 15 -2.41 1.72 38.35
C PHE A 15 -3.51 1.64 37.27
N ALA A 16 -4.71 2.15 37.55
CA ALA A 16 -5.80 2.19 36.58
C ALA A 16 -5.45 3.07 35.36
N GLY A 17 -4.79 4.21 35.57
CA GLY A 17 -4.32 5.08 34.50
C GLY A 17 -3.26 4.41 33.61
N VAL A 18 -2.25 3.79 34.21
CA VAL A 18 -1.17 3.08 33.48
C VAL A 18 -1.73 1.84 32.76
N PHE A 19 -2.60 1.07 33.41
CA PHE A 19 -3.20 -0.12 32.81
C PHE A 19 -4.14 0.23 31.66
N GLY A 20 -4.97 1.28 31.79
CA GLY A 20 -5.81 1.77 30.69
C GLY A 20 -4.99 2.24 29.49
N PHE A 21 -3.86 2.92 29.72
CA PHE A 21 -2.96 3.35 28.66
C PHE A 21 -2.22 2.16 28.01
N ALA A 22 -1.79 1.18 28.80
CA ALA A 22 -1.14 -0.03 28.32
C ALA A 22 -2.09 -0.93 27.51
N VAL A 23 -3.33 -1.14 27.96
CA VAL A 23 -4.35 -1.91 27.22
C VAL A 23 -4.71 -1.23 25.91
N LYS A 24 -4.79 0.11 25.88
CA LYS A 24 -4.99 0.86 24.63
C LYS A 24 -3.81 0.69 23.65
N LYS A 25 -2.59 0.55 24.16
CA LYS A 25 -1.36 0.32 23.37
C LYS A 25 -1.16 -1.16 22.98
N TRP A 26 -1.74 -2.10 23.72
CA TRP A 26 -1.60 -3.55 23.51
C TRP A 26 -2.69 -4.15 22.61
N ASN A 27 -3.69 -3.37 22.22
CA ASN A 27 -4.38 -3.63 20.96
C ASN A 27 -3.38 -3.32 19.84
N GLY A 28 -2.50 -4.29 19.56
CA GLY A 28 -1.40 -4.17 18.60
C GLY A 28 -1.88 -3.57 17.30
N ALA A 29 -1.01 -2.76 16.67
CA ALA A 29 -1.35 -2.00 15.49
C ALA A 29 -2.05 -2.91 14.47
N ARG A 30 -3.33 -2.64 14.21
CA ARG A 30 -4.14 -3.40 13.27
C ARG A 30 -3.98 -2.68 11.95
N GLY A 31 -3.10 -3.19 11.09
CA GLY A 31 -2.97 -2.76 9.71
C GLY A 31 -4.34 -2.62 9.01
N PRO A 32 -4.42 -1.98 7.84
CA PRO A 32 -5.69 -1.53 7.29
C PRO A 32 -6.70 -2.68 7.23
N SER A 33 -7.92 -2.42 7.70
CA SER A 33 -8.95 -3.45 7.83
C SER A 33 -10.17 -2.98 7.07
N ILE A 34 -10.47 -3.65 5.97
CA ILE A 34 -11.59 -3.31 5.12
C ILE A 34 -12.89 -3.95 5.65
N ASP A 35 -13.92 -3.13 5.80
CA ASP A 35 -15.29 -3.57 6.08
C ASP A 35 -16.20 -3.13 4.94
N TYR A 36 -17.03 -4.05 4.44
CA TYR A 36 -17.90 -3.85 3.29
C TYR A 36 -18.99 -4.93 3.21
N PRO A 37 -20.14 -4.65 2.56
CA PRO A 37 -21.17 -5.66 2.37
C PRO A 37 -20.70 -6.76 1.42
N ARG A 38 -20.64 -8.01 1.90
CA ARG A 38 -20.21 -9.17 1.10
C ARG A 38 -21.26 -9.64 0.09
N ARG A 39 -22.51 -9.23 0.24
CA ARG A 39 -23.63 -9.58 -0.64
C ARG A 39 -24.44 -8.33 -0.94
N ILE A 40 -24.74 -8.12 -2.22
CA ILE A 40 -25.57 -7.02 -2.68
C ILE A 40 -26.75 -7.61 -3.43
N GLU A 41 -27.96 -7.34 -2.92
CA GLU A 41 -29.20 -7.71 -3.59
C GLU A 41 -29.64 -6.58 -4.53
N LEU A 42 -29.75 -6.93 -5.80
CA LEU A 42 -30.32 -6.07 -6.81
C LEU A 42 -31.84 -6.25 -6.78
N PRO A 43 -32.63 -5.16 -6.89
CA PRO A 43 -34.06 -5.29 -7.03
C PRO A 43 -34.36 -5.87 -8.43
N SER A 44 -35.61 -6.22 -8.69
CA SER A 44 -36.06 -6.49 -10.05
C SER A 44 -35.77 -5.30 -10.97
N GLN A 45 -35.25 -5.56 -12.15
CA GLN A 45 -34.86 -4.54 -13.13
C GLN A 45 -35.38 -4.92 -14.51
N GLU A 46 -35.71 -3.90 -15.31
CA GLU A 46 -36.13 -4.10 -16.69
C GLU A 46 -34.94 -4.44 -17.59
N TYR A 47 -35.21 -5.20 -18.66
CA TYR A 47 -34.19 -5.51 -19.65
C TYR A 47 -33.63 -4.24 -20.30
N GLY A 48 -32.31 -4.20 -20.51
CA GLY A 48 -31.64 -3.03 -21.11
C GLY A 48 -31.43 -1.87 -20.14
N SER A 49 -31.93 -1.96 -18.91
CA SER A 49 -31.67 -0.96 -17.87
C SER A 49 -30.27 -1.11 -17.24
N ILE A 50 -29.86 -0.09 -16.49
CA ILE A 50 -28.66 -0.13 -15.66
C ILE A 50 -29.09 -0.14 -14.19
N ALA A 51 -28.85 -1.25 -13.51
CA ALA A 51 -29.05 -1.34 -12.08
C ALA A 51 -27.94 -0.59 -11.35
N VAL A 52 -28.30 0.30 -10.43
CA VAL A 52 -27.33 1.04 -9.60
C VAL A 52 -27.53 0.67 -8.14
N ARG A 53 -26.43 0.29 -7.46
CA ARG A 53 -26.43 0.05 -6.01
C ARG A 53 -25.29 0.76 -5.32
N LYS A 54 -25.63 1.44 -4.23
CA LYS A 54 -24.66 2.03 -3.31
C LYS A 54 -24.13 0.96 -2.36
N LEU A 55 -22.82 0.99 -2.11
CA LEU A 55 -22.16 0.24 -1.07
C LEU A 55 -21.19 1.15 -0.32
N THR A 56 -21.02 0.88 0.97
CA THR A 56 -20.07 1.62 1.81
C THR A 56 -18.86 0.74 2.06
N VAL A 57 -17.67 1.27 1.78
CA VAL A 57 -16.40 0.65 2.16
C VAL A 57 -15.81 1.46 3.31
N SER A 58 -15.53 0.78 4.41
CA SER A 58 -14.98 1.40 5.61
C SER A 58 -13.60 0.83 5.91
N ASN A 59 -12.74 1.64 6.50
CA ASN A 59 -11.46 1.21 7.02
C ASN A 59 -11.48 1.22 8.55
N SER A 60 -11.63 0.05 9.15
CA SER A 60 -11.61 -0.15 10.61
C SER A 60 -10.21 -0.41 11.18
N GLY A 61 -9.18 -0.42 10.33
CA GLY A 61 -7.78 -0.51 10.74
C GLY A 61 -7.22 0.84 11.20
N ASP A 62 -5.98 0.83 11.67
CA ASP A 62 -5.24 2.03 12.11
C ASP A 62 -4.30 2.60 11.04
N GLU A 63 -4.18 1.92 9.89
CA GLU A 63 -3.43 2.35 8.73
C GLU A 63 -4.37 2.66 7.54
N ALA A 64 -3.92 3.44 6.55
CA ALA A 64 -4.76 3.76 5.40
C ALA A 64 -4.97 2.53 4.50
N LEU A 65 -6.23 2.30 4.15
CA LEU A 65 -6.64 1.30 3.18
C LEU A 65 -6.52 1.86 1.77
N ARG A 66 -5.77 1.18 0.90
CA ARG A 66 -5.70 1.53 -0.53
C ARG A 66 -6.42 0.48 -1.37
N LEU A 67 -7.43 0.93 -2.11
CA LEU A 67 -8.14 0.14 -3.11
C LEU A 67 -7.50 0.43 -4.47
N THR A 68 -6.95 -0.59 -5.13
CA THR A 68 -6.22 -0.45 -6.40
C THR A 68 -6.94 -1.12 -7.56
N SER A 69 -7.79 -2.11 -7.27
CA SER A 69 -8.60 -2.78 -8.27
C SER A 69 -9.83 -3.34 -7.61
N VAL A 70 -10.99 -3.17 -8.25
CA VAL A 70 -12.20 -3.92 -7.90
C VAL A 70 -12.50 -4.81 -9.10
N ALA A 71 -12.50 -6.11 -8.85
CA ALA A 71 -12.90 -7.08 -9.85
C ALA A 71 -14.34 -7.52 -9.56
N SER A 72 -15.09 -7.80 -10.62
CA SER A 72 -16.38 -8.45 -10.54
C SER A 72 -16.38 -9.65 -11.46
N ASP A 73 -17.18 -10.65 -11.12
CA ASP A 73 -17.32 -11.87 -11.93
C ASP A 73 -18.13 -11.62 -13.23
N CYS A 74 -18.69 -10.41 -13.41
CA CYS A 74 -19.35 -9.99 -14.64
C CYS A 74 -18.61 -8.82 -15.30
N SER A 75 -18.26 -8.97 -16.58
CA SER A 75 -17.76 -7.85 -17.41
C SER A 75 -18.76 -6.70 -17.54
N CYS A 76 -20.03 -6.98 -17.26
CA CYS A 76 -21.13 -6.03 -17.29
C CYS A 76 -21.22 -5.12 -16.05
N SER A 77 -20.35 -5.32 -15.04
CA SER A 77 -20.38 -4.55 -13.80
C SER A 77 -19.09 -3.75 -13.56
N GLY A 78 -19.24 -2.60 -12.92
CA GLY A 78 -18.13 -1.75 -12.49
C GLY A 78 -18.44 -1.07 -11.15
N LEU A 79 -17.38 -0.77 -10.40
CA LEU A 79 -17.43 0.07 -9.19
C LEU A 79 -16.96 1.48 -9.52
N GLU A 80 -17.75 2.48 -9.16
CA GLU A 80 -17.54 3.87 -9.52
C GLU A 80 -17.74 4.77 -8.29
N LEU A 81 -17.08 5.93 -8.29
CA LEU A 81 -17.38 7.03 -7.38
C LEU A 81 -18.50 7.89 -7.98
N HIS A 82 -19.32 8.51 -7.15
CA HIS A 82 -20.29 9.52 -7.59
C HIS A 82 -19.91 10.87 -6.98
N ASP A 83 -19.65 11.88 -7.82
CA ASP A 83 -19.27 13.24 -7.37
C ASP A 83 -20.47 14.20 -7.23
N GLY A 84 -21.68 13.66 -7.31
CA GLY A 84 -22.94 14.41 -7.28
C GLY A 84 -23.57 14.61 -8.65
N GLN A 85 -22.77 14.55 -9.74
CA GLN A 85 -23.28 14.72 -11.10
C GLN A 85 -22.96 13.56 -12.03
N GLN A 86 -21.82 12.90 -11.83
CA GLN A 86 -21.35 11.84 -12.72
C GLN A 86 -20.76 10.68 -11.92
N PHE A 87 -20.85 9.50 -12.54
CA PHE A 87 -20.12 8.33 -12.07
C PHE A 87 -18.76 8.28 -12.75
N ARG A 88 -17.72 8.10 -11.95
CA ARG A 88 -16.33 7.99 -12.42
C ARG A 88 -15.68 6.72 -11.91
N ARG A 89 -14.98 6.02 -12.79
CA ARG A 89 -14.06 4.96 -12.37
C ARG A 89 -12.90 5.57 -11.62
N PHE A 90 -12.33 4.79 -10.71
CA PHE A 90 -11.11 5.15 -10.00
C PHE A 90 -10.04 4.11 -10.29
N ASP A 91 -8.82 4.55 -10.57
CA ASP A 91 -7.66 3.65 -10.64
C ASP A 91 -7.17 3.32 -9.23
N GLN A 92 -7.36 4.26 -8.31
CA GLN A 92 -6.91 4.12 -6.94
C GLN A 92 -7.74 4.95 -5.98
N LEU A 93 -8.09 4.36 -4.85
CA LEU A 93 -8.77 5.03 -3.75
C LEU A 93 -8.00 4.82 -2.45
N VAL A 94 -7.93 5.86 -1.61
CA VAL A 94 -7.34 5.77 -0.27
C VAL A 94 -8.43 6.12 0.73
N VAL A 95 -8.64 5.25 1.72
CA VAL A 95 -9.60 5.44 2.82
C VAL A 95 -8.80 5.51 4.11
N ALA A 96 -8.83 6.65 4.81
CA ALA A 96 -8.04 6.81 6.03
C ALA A 96 -8.59 5.92 7.19
N PRO A 97 -7.81 5.71 8.26
CA PRO A 97 -8.29 5.00 9.45
C PRO A 97 -9.59 5.61 10.01
N GLY A 98 -10.61 4.78 10.20
CA GLY A 98 -11.92 5.20 10.70
C GLY A 98 -12.80 5.89 9.66
N GLU A 99 -12.33 6.11 8.43
CA GLU A 99 -13.13 6.69 7.36
C GLU A 99 -13.95 5.63 6.60
N SER A 100 -15.03 6.12 5.99
CA SER A 100 -15.88 5.37 5.08
C SER A 100 -16.04 6.13 3.77
N ILE A 101 -16.16 5.40 2.68
CA ILE A 101 -16.42 5.95 1.35
C ILE A 101 -17.59 5.23 0.70
N GLU A 102 -18.41 6.00 -0.02
CA GLU A 102 -19.53 5.48 -0.79
C GLU A 102 -19.06 5.16 -2.21
N LEU A 103 -19.28 3.91 -2.61
CA LEU A 103 -19.03 3.43 -3.97
C LEU A 103 -20.35 3.00 -4.58
N PHE A 104 -20.44 3.13 -5.90
CA PHE A 104 -21.63 2.81 -6.67
C PHE A 104 -21.29 1.71 -7.65
N MET A 105 -22.00 0.61 -7.51
CA MET A 105 -21.96 -0.47 -8.47
C MET A 105 -23.00 -0.23 -9.55
N ARG A 106 -22.57 -0.26 -10.81
CA ARG A 106 -23.45 -0.20 -11.97
C ARG A 106 -23.36 -1.49 -12.76
N ILE A 107 -24.51 -2.05 -13.11
CA ILE A 107 -24.60 -3.33 -13.81
C ILE A 107 -25.58 -3.15 -14.97
N ALA A 108 -25.09 -3.38 -16.19
CA ALA A 108 -25.97 -3.45 -17.36
C ALA A 108 -26.78 -4.75 -17.31
N VAL A 109 -28.11 -4.65 -17.34
CA VAL A 109 -29.01 -5.80 -17.32
C VAL A 109 -29.13 -6.37 -18.73
N ALA A 110 -28.18 -7.22 -19.11
CA ALA A 110 -28.16 -7.92 -20.39
C ALA A 110 -28.94 -9.25 -20.35
N THR A 111 -29.28 -9.77 -21.54
CA THR A 111 -30.24 -10.87 -21.78
C THR A 111 -29.83 -12.19 -21.11
N ALA A 112 -28.55 -12.35 -20.79
CA ALA A 112 -28.02 -13.53 -20.10
C ALA A 112 -28.47 -13.63 -18.63
N LEU A 113 -28.90 -12.52 -18.01
CA LEU A 113 -29.23 -12.46 -16.58
C LEU A 113 -30.71 -12.79 -16.27
N LEU A 114 -31.57 -12.92 -17.27
CA LEU A 114 -33.03 -13.04 -17.09
C LEU A 114 -33.62 -14.42 -17.40
N ARG A 115 -32.80 -15.45 -17.68
CA ARG A 115 -33.34 -16.81 -17.88
C ARG A 115 -33.74 -17.44 -16.53
N GLY A 116 -34.96 -17.15 -16.07
CA GLY A 116 -35.65 -17.96 -15.05
C GLY A 116 -36.18 -17.24 -13.80
N GLY A 117 -36.22 -15.90 -13.77
CA GLY A 117 -36.75 -15.16 -12.60
C GLY A 117 -35.94 -15.35 -11.31
N GLN A 118 -34.71 -15.84 -11.42
CA GLN A 118 -33.84 -16.10 -10.29
C GLN A 118 -33.21 -14.80 -9.78
N ARG A 119 -33.18 -14.61 -8.45
CA ARG A 119 -32.50 -13.46 -7.84
C ARG A 119 -31.00 -13.53 -8.15
N ILE A 120 -30.47 -12.48 -8.75
CA ILE A 120 -29.05 -12.35 -9.05
C ILE A 120 -28.35 -11.92 -7.76
N THR A 121 -27.54 -12.82 -7.18
CA THR A 121 -26.60 -12.48 -6.11
C THR A 121 -25.24 -12.25 -6.73
N LEU A 122 -24.71 -11.03 -6.64
CA LEU A 122 -23.35 -10.74 -7.09
C LEU A 122 -22.39 -10.81 -5.90
N THR A 123 -21.32 -11.59 -6.05
CA THR A 123 -20.15 -11.54 -5.17
C THR A 123 -19.15 -10.58 -5.78
N ILE A 124 -18.68 -9.61 -4.99
CA ILE A 124 -17.68 -8.63 -5.44
C ILE A 124 -16.42 -8.85 -4.62
N PRO A 125 -15.39 -9.49 -5.17
CA PRO A 125 -14.10 -9.54 -4.50
C PRO A 125 -13.49 -8.14 -4.48
N ILE A 126 -13.44 -7.52 -3.30
CA ILE A 126 -12.70 -6.27 -3.09
C ILE A 126 -11.30 -6.64 -2.62
N ASN A 127 -10.32 -6.48 -3.52
CA ASN A 127 -8.91 -6.69 -3.20
C ASN A 127 -8.32 -5.37 -2.69
N GLY A 128 -8.13 -5.26 -1.37
CA GLY A 128 -7.35 -4.19 -0.76
C GLY A 128 -5.87 -4.60 -0.68
N LYS A 129 -4.95 -3.71 -1.08
CA LYS A 129 -3.53 -3.90 -0.81
C LYS A 129 -3.09 -2.90 0.25
N VAL A 130 -2.48 -3.41 1.31
CA VAL A 130 -1.73 -2.55 2.24
C VAL A 130 -0.56 -1.98 1.48
N VAL A 131 -0.53 -0.65 1.34
CA VAL A 131 0.56 0.03 0.66
C VAL A 131 1.32 0.81 1.70
N GLU A 132 2.60 0.49 1.82
CA GLU A 132 3.51 1.16 2.74
C GLU A 132 3.48 2.69 2.49
N PRO A 133 3.58 3.51 3.55
CA PRO A 133 3.56 4.97 3.41
C PRO A 133 4.68 5.50 2.51
N VAL A 134 5.78 4.75 2.39
CA VAL A 134 6.90 5.04 1.51
C VAL A 134 7.04 3.93 0.49
N LEU A 135 7.19 4.30 -0.78
CA LEU A 135 7.34 3.37 -1.89
C LEU A 135 8.60 3.65 -2.69
N VAL A 136 9.26 2.58 -3.14
CA VAL A 136 10.35 2.64 -4.13
C VAL A 136 9.85 2.10 -5.46
N SER A 137 10.09 2.83 -6.54
CA SER A 137 9.64 2.49 -7.89
C SER A 137 10.76 2.65 -8.93
N PRO A 138 11.09 1.61 -9.71
CA PRO A 138 10.61 0.24 -9.53
C PRO A 138 11.10 -0.36 -8.20
N ALA A 139 10.39 -1.35 -7.66
CA ALA A 139 10.78 -2.04 -6.42
C ALA A 139 11.89 -3.08 -6.63
N GLU A 140 12.15 -3.40 -7.90
CA GLU A 140 13.15 -4.35 -8.35
C GLU A 140 13.78 -3.83 -9.64
N ILE A 141 15.10 -3.93 -9.74
CA ILE A 141 15.88 -3.57 -10.93
C ILE A 141 16.81 -4.71 -11.30
N SER A 142 16.99 -4.96 -12.60
CA SER A 142 17.98 -5.93 -13.07
C SER A 142 19.22 -5.21 -13.59
N LEU A 143 20.41 -5.64 -13.16
CA LEU A 143 21.71 -5.12 -13.56
C LEU A 143 22.67 -6.28 -13.92
N PRO A 144 23.60 -6.08 -14.88
CA PRO A 144 23.68 -4.94 -15.78
C PRO A 144 22.52 -4.91 -16.78
N ARG A 145 22.22 -3.73 -17.30
CA ARG A 145 21.32 -3.57 -18.46
C ARG A 145 22.13 -3.52 -19.74
N MET A 146 21.70 -4.20 -20.79
CA MET A 146 22.39 -4.14 -22.08
C MET A 146 22.05 -2.84 -22.81
N SER A 147 23.07 -2.17 -23.34
CA SER A 147 22.94 -1.01 -24.23
C SER A 147 23.79 -1.21 -25.49
N THR A 148 23.63 -0.32 -26.48
CA THR A 148 24.47 -0.33 -27.69
C THR A 148 25.95 -0.14 -27.40
N ASN A 149 26.29 0.49 -26.27
CA ASN A 149 27.66 0.76 -25.84
C ASN A 149 28.18 -0.26 -24.83
N GLY A 150 27.49 -1.40 -24.69
CA GLY A 150 27.83 -2.45 -23.73
C GLY A 150 26.98 -2.44 -22.45
N PRO A 151 27.38 -3.21 -21.43
CA PRO A 151 26.63 -3.34 -20.18
C PRO A 151 26.65 -2.07 -19.34
N VAL A 152 25.48 -1.72 -18.81
CA VAL A 152 25.26 -0.57 -17.94
C VAL A 152 25.01 -1.06 -16.52
N TYR A 153 25.96 -0.77 -15.63
CA TYR A 153 25.95 -1.13 -14.20
C TYR A 153 25.31 -0.07 -13.30
N ARG A 154 24.44 0.77 -13.88
CA ARG A 154 23.71 1.81 -13.15
C ARG A 154 22.23 1.81 -13.47
N ALA A 155 21.43 2.11 -12.46
CA ALA A 155 19.99 2.29 -12.57
C ALA A 155 19.53 3.47 -11.70
N SER A 156 18.30 3.93 -11.91
CA SER A 156 17.71 4.96 -11.07
C SER A 156 16.30 4.56 -10.69
N CYS A 157 15.97 4.75 -9.42
CA CYS A 157 14.67 4.45 -8.84
C CYS A 157 14.16 5.68 -8.09
N VAL A 158 12.86 5.76 -7.89
CA VAL A 158 12.21 6.87 -7.17
C VAL A 158 11.69 6.34 -5.84
N CYS A 159 12.12 6.93 -4.75
CA CYS A 159 11.52 6.75 -3.42
C CYS A 159 10.54 7.90 -3.15
N ARG A 160 9.30 7.61 -2.79
CA ARG A 160 8.27 8.63 -2.56
C ARG A 160 7.37 8.32 -1.37
N HIS A 161 6.92 9.35 -0.67
CA HIS A 161 5.86 9.24 0.32
C HIS A 161 4.50 9.30 -0.37
N VAL A 162 3.64 8.31 -0.12
CA VAL A 162 2.37 8.15 -0.83
C VAL A 162 1.32 9.22 -0.50
N ARG A 163 1.48 9.91 0.65
CA ARG A 163 0.65 11.05 1.07
C ARG A 163 1.32 12.42 0.87
N GLY A 164 2.42 12.49 0.11
CA GLY A 164 3.10 13.77 -0.17
C GLY A 164 3.79 14.42 1.04
N LYS A 165 4.08 13.67 2.11
CA LYS A 165 4.86 14.19 3.24
C LYS A 165 6.35 14.22 2.88
N SER A 166 7.06 15.19 3.44
CA SER A 166 8.51 15.30 3.30
C SER A 166 9.23 14.07 3.86
N LEU A 167 10.27 13.61 3.16
CA LEU A 167 11.09 12.46 3.52
C LEU A 167 12.57 12.83 3.65
N ASP A 168 13.20 12.38 4.74
CA ASP A 168 14.66 12.20 4.84
C ASP A 168 14.97 10.74 4.53
N VAL A 169 15.73 10.47 3.46
CA VAL A 169 16.04 9.10 3.02
C VAL A 169 17.54 8.87 3.12
N LYS A 170 17.93 7.75 3.75
CA LYS A 170 19.33 7.32 3.92
C LYS A 170 19.49 5.86 3.50
N ILE A 171 20.70 5.48 3.12
CA ILE A 171 21.05 4.07 2.92
C ILE A 171 21.27 3.43 4.30
N ASP A 172 20.48 2.43 4.65
CA ASP A 172 20.59 1.67 5.89
C ASP A 172 21.59 0.53 5.73
N ALA A 173 21.48 -0.22 4.63
CA ALA A 173 22.38 -1.32 4.27
C ALA A 173 22.38 -1.55 2.75
N ALA A 174 23.46 -2.10 2.22
CA ALA A 174 23.55 -2.55 0.83
C ALA A 174 24.31 -3.88 0.74
N SER A 175 23.91 -4.77 -0.18
CA SER A 175 24.67 -5.99 -0.44
C SER A 175 26.05 -5.68 -1.02
N PRO A 176 27.08 -6.55 -0.83
CA PRO A 176 28.39 -6.34 -1.40
C PRO A 176 28.34 -6.12 -2.92
N GLY A 177 29.12 -5.15 -3.41
CA GLY A 177 29.14 -4.75 -4.82
C GLY A 177 28.02 -3.79 -5.23
N LEU A 178 27.11 -3.42 -4.32
CA LEU A 178 26.09 -2.39 -4.56
C LEU A 178 26.37 -1.14 -3.74
N SER A 179 26.15 0.01 -4.35
CA SER A 179 26.12 1.31 -3.69
C SER A 179 24.97 2.14 -4.24
N ALA A 180 24.56 3.17 -3.49
CA ALA A 180 23.52 4.07 -3.94
C ALA A 180 23.77 5.50 -3.47
N GLU A 181 23.43 6.43 -4.35
CA GLU A 181 23.41 7.86 -4.07
C GLU A 181 21.97 8.36 -4.07
N ILE A 182 21.65 9.27 -3.15
CA ILE A 182 20.31 9.83 -3.00
C ILE A 182 20.36 11.30 -3.42
N ALA A 183 19.47 11.70 -4.32
CA ALA A 183 19.35 13.06 -4.81
C ALA A 183 17.94 13.62 -4.59
N ASP A 184 17.85 14.93 -4.39
CA ASP A 184 16.59 15.65 -4.36
C ASP A 184 15.99 15.76 -5.77
N VAL A 185 14.65 15.79 -5.86
CA VAL A 185 13.92 15.90 -7.14
C VAL A 185 13.18 17.22 -7.18
N GLY A 186 13.87 18.26 -7.67
CA GLY A 186 13.36 19.63 -7.70
C GLY A 186 12.90 20.09 -6.32
N ASP A 187 11.76 20.79 -6.26
CA ASP A 187 11.18 21.31 -5.02
C ASP A 187 10.19 20.35 -4.35
N ASN A 188 10.23 19.04 -4.68
CA ASN A 188 9.28 18.07 -4.12
C ASN A 188 9.93 17.28 -2.95
N PRO A 189 9.73 17.71 -1.69
CA PRO A 189 10.37 17.09 -0.54
C PRO A 189 9.81 15.69 -0.24
N ALA A 190 8.70 15.28 -0.86
CA ALA A 190 8.12 13.95 -0.69
C ALA A 190 8.75 12.89 -1.61
N VAL A 191 9.69 13.28 -2.48
CA VAL A 191 10.29 12.42 -3.49
C VAL A 191 11.81 12.51 -3.41
N ARG A 192 12.49 11.37 -3.54
CA ARG A 192 13.94 11.25 -3.66
C ARG A 192 14.30 10.33 -4.82
N LEU A 193 15.32 10.70 -5.58
CA LEU A 193 15.89 9.88 -6.64
C LEU A 193 17.03 9.06 -6.05
N ILE A 194 17.05 7.76 -6.36
CA ILE A 194 18.08 6.82 -5.89
C ILE A 194 18.84 6.35 -7.10
N HIS A 195 20.11 6.73 -7.21
CA HIS A 195 21.02 6.24 -8.23
C HIS A 195 21.74 5.00 -7.69
N VAL A 196 21.45 3.85 -8.26
CA VAL A 196 22.10 2.59 -7.90
C VAL A 196 23.29 2.36 -8.81
N LEU A 197 24.42 2.06 -8.19
CA LEU A 197 25.69 1.75 -8.82
C LEU A 197 26.11 0.33 -8.41
N CYS A 198 26.61 -0.42 -9.39
CA CYS A 198 26.99 -1.80 -9.23
C CYS A 198 28.45 -1.98 -9.63
N ASP A 199 29.25 -2.60 -8.76
CA ASP A 199 30.61 -3.04 -9.06
C ASP A 199 30.59 -4.49 -9.60
N PRO A 200 30.85 -4.69 -10.89
CA PRO A 200 30.80 -6.01 -11.50
C PRO A 200 31.85 -6.98 -10.94
N GLN A 201 33.00 -6.51 -10.47
CA GLN A 201 34.08 -7.39 -10.00
C GLN A 201 33.66 -8.04 -8.67
N VAL A 202 33.18 -7.23 -7.73
CA VAL A 202 32.71 -7.71 -6.43
C VAL A 202 31.47 -8.62 -6.56
N LEU A 203 30.58 -8.33 -7.51
CA LEU A 203 29.42 -9.20 -7.75
C LEU A 203 29.80 -10.53 -8.39
N ALA A 204 30.77 -10.53 -9.32
CA ALA A 204 31.26 -11.75 -9.95
C ALA A 204 31.96 -12.69 -8.96
N GLU A 205 32.59 -12.17 -7.91
CA GLU A 205 33.17 -12.98 -6.84
C GLU A 205 32.14 -13.63 -5.91
N ASN A 206 30.89 -13.18 -5.96
CA ASN A 206 29.84 -13.55 -5.00
C ASN A 206 28.59 -14.17 -5.70
N VAL A 207 28.79 -14.99 -6.74
CA VAL A 207 27.70 -15.49 -7.62
C VAL A 207 26.55 -16.18 -6.86
N ASP A 208 26.84 -16.83 -5.74
CA ASP A 208 25.84 -17.61 -4.98
C ASP A 208 24.78 -16.74 -4.27
N ASN A 209 25.05 -15.44 -4.10
CA ASN A 209 24.10 -14.54 -3.46
C ASN A 209 23.11 -13.96 -4.49
N ARG A 210 21.97 -14.64 -4.63
CA ARG A 210 20.86 -14.24 -5.52
C ARG A 210 20.02 -13.10 -4.95
N ASP A 211 19.99 -12.94 -3.63
CA ASP A 211 19.19 -11.92 -2.95
C ASP A 211 20.01 -10.66 -2.71
N ARG A 212 20.21 -9.86 -3.76
CA ARG A 212 20.87 -8.55 -3.62
C ARG A 212 19.84 -7.46 -3.36
N PHE A 213 20.17 -6.57 -2.44
CA PHE A 213 19.28 -5.51 -2.02
C PHE A 213 20.03 -4.24 -1.61
N ILE A 214 19.31 -3.13 -1.68
CA ILE A 214 19.62 -1.88 -1.00
C ILE A 214 18.46 -1.59 -0.05
N LYS A 215 18.75 -1.61 1.24
CA LYS A 215 17.79 -1.27 2.29
C LYS A 215 17.91 0.23 2.59
N LEU A 216 16.79 0.92 2.52
CA LEU A 216 16.70 2.34 2.79
C LEU A 216 16.10 2.55 4.18
N ARG A 217 16.46 3.67 4.80
CA ARG A 217 15.76 4.22 5.96
C ARG A 217 15.14 5.53 5.53
N ALA A 218 13.81 5.58 5.48
CA ALA A 218 13.05 6.77 5.13
C ALA A 218 12.30 7.30 6.36
N THR A 219 12.61 8.52 6.79
CA THR A 219 11.99 9.16 7.95
C THR A 219 11.10 10.31 7.50
N GLU A 220 9.83 10.29 7.91
CA GLU A 220 8.93 11.43 7.67
C GLU A 220 9.43 12.67 8.43
N SER A 221 9.41 13.85 7.82
CA SER A 221 9.80 15.07 8.53
C SER A 221 8.80 15.42 9.66
N GLY A 222 9.31 15.70 10.86
CA GLY A 222 8.53 16.11 12.03
C GLY A 222 9.10 15.53 13.35
N PRO A 223 8.69 16.05 14.52
CA PRO A 223 9.22 15.61 15.82
C PRO A 223 8.89 14.16 16.16
N ASN A 224 7.84 13.60 15.53
CA ASN A 224 7.43 12.21 15.66
C ASN A 224 7.36 11.52 14.29
N GLY A 225 8.32 11.85 13.41
CA GLY A 225 8.42 11.27 12.08
C GLY A 225 8.43 9.74 12.13
N ALA A 226 7.50 9.09 11.44
CA ALA A 226 7.53 7.64 11.29
C ALA A 226 8.77 7.24 10.49
N VAL A 227 9.40 6.12 10.89
CA VAL A 227 10.55 5.54 10.21
C VAL A 227 10.07 4.33 9.40
N HIS A 228 10.36 4.35 8.12
CA HIS A 228 10.03 3.32 7.15
C HIS A 228 11.32 2.68 6.64
N SER A 229 11.28 1.39 6.32
CA SER A 229 12.45 0.62 5.87
C SER A 229 12.23 -0.04 4.50
N PRO A 230 11.98 0.73 3.43
CA PRO A 230 11.73 0.13 2.13
C PRO A 230 12.99 -0.54 1.58
N VAL A 231 12.80 -1.64 0.85
CA VAL A 231 13.88 -2.45 0.28
C VAL A 231 13.79 -2.41 -1.24
N LEU A 232 14.88 -2.01 -1.90
CA LEU A 232 15.05 -2.13 -3.34
C LEU A 232 15.76 -3.43 -3.65
N LYS A 233 15.11 -4.32 -4.40
CA LYS A 233 15.73 -5.56 -4.88
C LYS A 233 16.57 -5.28 -6.13
N VAL A 234 17.72 -5.91 -6.22
CA VAL A 234 18.61 -5.82 -7.38
C VAL A 234 18.87 -7.23 -7.88
N GLU A 235 18.40 -7.54 -9.07
CA GLU A 235 18.69 -8.80 -9.73
C GLU A 235 20.00 -8.68 -10.50
N TRP A 236 20.96 -9.57 -10.23
CA TRP A 236 22.21 -9.63 -10.98
C TRP A 236 22.11 -10.66 -12.12
N ILE A 237 22.33 -10.20 -13.35
CA ILE A 237 22.33 -11.05 -14.54
C ILE A 237 23.80 -11.24 -15.00
N PRO A 238 24.44 -12.38 -14.67
CA PRO A 238 25.84 -12.60 -15.02
C PRO A 238 26.04 -12.60 -16.54
N GLN A 239 27.08 -11.88 -16.99
CA GLN A 239 27.50 -11.86 -18.39
C GLN A 239 28.19 -13.19 -18.70
N GLY A 240 27.63 -14.00 -19.61
CA GLY A 240 28.34 -15.18 -20.15
C GLY A 240 27.89 -16.55 -19.61
N GLY A 241 26.74 -16.66 -18.96
CA GLY A 241 26.07 -17.95 -18.87
C GLY A 241 25.65 -18.39 -20.27
N LYS A 242 26.35 -19.36 -20.88
CA LYS A 242 25.80 -20.10 -22.02
C LYS A 242 24.46 -20.67 -21.55
N GLN A 243 23.35 -20.18 -22.12
CA GLN A 243 22.05 -20.85 -22.00
C GLN A 243 22.11 -22.21 -22.66
#